data_AF-A0A3N5GUG8-F1
#
_entry.id   AF-A0A3N5GUG8-F1
#
_cell.length_a   1.000
_cell.length_b   1.000
_cell.length_c   1.000
_cell.angle_alpha   90.00
_cell.angle_beta   90.00
_cell.angle_gamma   90.00
#
_symmetry.space_group_name_H-M   'P 1'
#
loop_
_entity.id
_entity.type
_entity.pdbx_description
1 polymer ?
#
loop_
_entity_poly.entity_id
_entity_poly.type
_entity_poly.pdbx_seq_one_letter_code
_entity_poly.pdbx_strand_id
1 'polypeptide(L)'
;MTMKTVSVNGRDYHWPRAPLVVICCDGSEPDYMEVAMTAGLMPNLKRIIAKGENLRGHSAIPSFTNPNNLSIVTGRPPAVHGICGNYLIDPATGQETMMNDPKWLRAPTIFAAFQKAGARVAVVTAKDKLRLLLGKGLVFDGTAVAFSSEKADKATREDNGIENPCALVGMAVPDVYSAELSEFVFAAGVKLLASMRPDLMYLSTTDYVQHKYAPGSDGANRFYAMMDRYLGELDAGGATIVI
;
A
#
# COMPACT_ATOMS: atom_id res chain seq x y z
N MET A 1 -19.32 -14.52 -21.02
CA MET A 1 -19.11 -14.85 -19.60
C MET A 1 -19.28 -13.57 -18.79
N THR A 2 -20.13 -13.57 -17.77
CA THR A 2 -20.28 -12.42 -16.85
C THR A 2 -19.00 -12.24 -16.04
N MET A 3 -18.44 -11.03 -16.02
CA MET A 3 -17.28 -10.74 -15.17
C MET A 3 -17.70 -10.89 -13.71
N LYS A 4 -16.97 -11.70 -12.94
CA LYS A 4 -17.17 -11.87 -11.50
C LYS A 4 -17.05 -10.50 -10.81
N THR A 5 -17.96 -10.21 -9.89
CA THR A 5 -18.04 -8.93 -9.18
C THR A 5 -18.04 -9.20 -7.67
N VAL A 6 -17.39 -8.31 -6.91
CA VAL A 6 -17.37 -8.31 -5.44
C VAL A 6 -17.95 -6.98 -4.96
N SER A 7 -19.02 -7.02 -4.18
CA SER A 7 -19.66 -5.82 -3.61
C SER A 7 -19.11 -5.54 -2.20
N VAL A 8 -18.56 -4.35 -1.98
CA VAL A 8 -17.97 -3.93 -0.71
C VAL A 8 -18.37 -2.50 -0.40
N ASN A 9 -18.85 -2.25 0.81
CA ASN A 9 -19.20 -0.90 1.28
C ASN A 9 -20.18 -0.13 0.37
N GLY A 10 -21.07 -0.85 -0.34
CA GLY A 10 -22.01 -0.25 -1.29
C GLY A 10 -21.40 0.15 -2.64
N ARG A 11 -20.26 -0.45 -3.01
CA ARG A 11 -19.63 -0.32 -4.33
C ARG A 11 -19.36 -1.70 -4.91
N ASP A 12 -19.54 -1.83 -6.22
CA ASP A 12 -19.27 -3.05 -6.96
C ASP A 12 -17.89 -2.96 -7.62
N TYR A 13 -17.06 -3.98 -7.41
CA TYR A 13 -15.73 -4.10 -7.99
C TYR A 13 -15.67 -5.32 -8.89
N HIS A 14 -15.30 -5.11 -10.16
CA HIS A 14 -15.06 -6.21 -11.08
C HIS A 14 -13.77 -6.94 -10.70
N TRP A 15 -13.76 -8.27 -10.88
CA TRP A 15 -12.57 -9.07 -10.72
C TRP A 15 -11.47 -8.60 -11.68
N PRO A 16 -10.23 -8.39 -11.21
CA PRO A 16 -9.17 -7.87 -12.06
C PRO A 16 -8.76 -8.92 -13.11
N ARG A 17 -8.46 -8.48 -14.33
CA ARG A 17 -8.07 -9.39 -15.45
C ARG A 17 -6.60 -9.82 -15.39
N ALA A 18 -5.79 -9.10 -14.63
CA ALA A 18 -4.38 -9.32 -14.36
C ALA A 18 -4.13 -8.90 -12.90
N PRO A 19 -3.01 -9.30 -12.26
CA PRO A 19 -2.66 -8.81 -10.93
C PRO A 19 -2.81 -7.28 -10.83
N LEU A 20 -3.64 -6.80 -9.91
CA LEU A 20 -3.82 -5.37 -9.67
C LEU A 20 -2.95 -4.94 -8.49
N VAL A 21 -2.03 -4.03 -8.75
CA VAL A 21 -1.13 -3.45 -7.75
C VAL A 21 -1.53 -2.00 -7.53
N VAL A 22 -1.96 -1.68 -6.32
CA VAL A 22 -2.24 -0.32 -5.89
C VAL A 22 -1.13 0.13 -4.96
N ILE A 23 -0.49 1.24 -5.30
CA ILE A 23 0.64 1.81 -4.57
C ILE A 23 0.16 3.10 -3.93
N CYS A 24 0.33 3.23 -2.61
CA CYS A 24 0.23 4.50 -1.92
C CYS A 24 1.64 5.03 -1.67
N CYS A 25 2.07 5.97 -2.52
CA CYS A 25 3.31 6.72 -2.32
C CYS A 25 3.04 7.86 -1.32
N ASP A 26 3.29 7.59 -0.04
CA ASP A 26 2.94 8.50 1.06
C ASP A 26 3.67 9.85 0.93
N GLY A 27 2.95 10.95 1.19
CA GLY A 27 3.45 12.32 1.06
C GLY A 27 3.84 12.76 -0.36
N SER A 28 3.51 11.97 -1.40
CA SER A 28 3.93 12.23 -2.78
C SER A 28 3.12 13.33 -3.46
N GLU A 29 3.42 14.59 -3.11
CA GLU A 29 3.00 15.75 -3.90
C GLU A 29 3.33 15.54 -5.39
N PRO A 30 2.38 15.76 -6.32
CA PRO A 30 2.59 15.77 -7.76
C PRO A 30 3.98 16.13 -8.30
N ASP A 31 4.52 17.27 -7.84
CA ASP A 31 5.78 17.82 -8.35
C ASP A 31 6.97 16.87 -8.16
N TYR A 32 6.94 15.99 -7.16
CA TYR A 32 8.01 15.03 -6.95
C TYR A 32 8.24 14.13 -8.16
N MET A 33 7.18 13.51 -8.68
CA MET A 33 7.28 12.61 -9.83
C MET A 33 7.47 13.41 -11.11
N GLU A 34 6.88 14.59 -11.23
CA GLU A 34 6.96 15.42 -12.45
C GLU A 34 8.35 15.99 -12.68
N VAL A 35 8.98 16.50 -11.61
CA VAL A 35 10.36 16.98 -11.67
C VAL A 35 11.31 15.80 -11.93
N ALA A 36 11.15 14.67 -11.25
CA ALA A 36 11.99 13.50 -11.47
C ALA A 36 11.83 12.92 -12.90
N MET A 37 10.62 12.84 -13.44
CA MET A 37 10.37 12.45 -14.83
C MET A 37 10.99 13.42 -15.83
N THR A 38 10.86 14.74 -15.59
CA THR A 38 11.46 15.78 -16.44
C THR A 38 12.99 15.69 -16.43
N ALA A 39 13.58 15.37 -15.29
CA ALA A 39 15.01 15.10 -15.13
C ALA A 39 15.46 13.74 -15.73
N GLY A 40 14.56 12.95 -16.32
CA GLY A 40 14.88 11.66 -16.92
C GLY A 40 15.11 10.52 -15.93
N LEU A 41 14.74 10.71 -14.66
CA LEU A 41 14.99 9.76 -13.57
C LEU A 41 13.89 8.71 -13.40
N MET A 42 12.74 8.90 -14.05
CA MET A 42 11.60 7.98 -13.99
C MET A 42 11.15 7.50 -15.39
N PRO A 43 12.02 6.84 -16.18
CA PRO A 43 11.69 6.38 -17.52
C PRO A 43 10.58 5.32 -17.56
N ASN A 44 10.45 4.48 -16.52
CA ASN A 44 9.42 3.44 -16.50
C ASN A 44 8.04 4.03 -16.26
N LEU A 45 7.89 4.95 -15.30
CA LEU A 45 6.66 5.68 -15.06
C LEU A 45 6.24 6.46 -16.29
N LYS A 46 7.17 7.16 -16.96
CA LYS A 46 6.89 7.85 -18.22
C LYS A 46 6.32 6.92 -19.29
N ARG A 47 6.86 5.70 -19.41
CA ARG A 47 6.35 4.67 -20.33
C ARG A 47 4.99 4.12 -19.89
N ILE A 48 4.77 3.92 -18.59
CA ILE A 48 3.49 3.46 -18.02
C ILE A 48 2.39 4.49 -18.30
N ILE A 49 2.66 5.79 -18.08
CA ILE A 49 1.73 6.88 -18.39
C ILE A 49 1.40 6.91 -19.88
N ALA A 50 2.40 6.76 -20.76
CA ALA A 50 2.19 6.81 -22.21
C ALA A 50 1.24 5.72 -22.76
N LYS A 51 1.01 4.64 -22.01
CA LYS A 51 0.08 3.56 -22.36
C LYS A 51 -1.15 3.48 -21.43
N GLY A 52 -1.27 4.43 -20.51
CA GLY A 52 -2.28 4.44 -19.45
C GLY A 52 -2.92 5.82 -19.31
N GLU A 53 -3.23 6.19 -18.08
CA GLU A 53 -3.88 7.46 -17.73
C GLU A 53 -3.05 8.18 -16.67
N ASN A 54 -3.05 9.51 -16.69
CA ASN A 54 -2.44 10.35 -15.66
C ASN A 54 -3.45 11.41 -15.21
N LEU A 55 -3.98 11.23 -14.00
CA LEU A 55 -5.08 12.02 -13.46
C LEU A 55 -4.72 12.56 -12.08
N ARG A 56 -5.38 13.66 -11.70
CA ARG A 56 -5.32 14.20 -10.33
C ARG A 56 -6.51 13.70 -9.53
N GLY A 57 -6.25 13.20 -8.32
CA GLY A 57 -7.25 12.84 -7.34
C GLY A 57 -7.22 13.77 -6.13
N HIS A 58 -8.34 13.87 -5.42
CA HIS A 58 -8.38 14.52 -4.12
C HIS A 58 -8.31 13.47 -3.01
N SER A 59 -7.49 13.74 -1.99
CA SER A 59 -7.43 12.96 -0.76
C SER A 59 -8.62 13.25 0.14
N ALA A 60 -8.85 12.39 1.14
CA ALA A 60 -9.73 12.70 2.25
C ALA A 60 -9.11 13.80 3.12
N ILE A 61 -9.97 14.65 3.70
CA ILE A 61 -9.60 15.61 4.73
C ILE A 61 -10.01 15.05 6.11
N PRO A 62 -9.12 15.03 7.11
CA PRO A 62 -7.74 15.55 7.07
C PRO A 62 -6.81 14.69 6.21
N SER A 63 -5.89 15.34 5.49
CA SER A 63 -4.93 14.74 4.56
C SER A 63 -3.79 14.02 5.29
N PHE A 64 -4.16 13.09 6.18
CA PHE A 64 -3.26 12.27 6.98
C PHE A 64 -3.16 10.85 6.42
N THR A 65 -2.04 10.19 6.72
CA THR A 65 -1.70 8.84 6.26
C THR A 65 -2.78 7.80 6.60
N ASN A 66 -3.16 7.67 7.87
CA ASN A 66 -4.11 6.64 8.32
C ASN A 66 -5.51 6.81 7.68
N PRO A 67 -6.16 8.00 7.75
CA PRO A 67 -7.47 8.20 7.11
C PRO A 67 -7.45 7.89 5.61
N ASN A 68 -6.41 8.31 4.89
CA ASN A 68 -6.34 8.13 3.44
C ASN A 68 -6.03 6.69 3.05
N ASN A 69 -5.09 6.02 3.70
CA ASN A 69 -4.86 4.60 3.48
C ASN A 69 -6.13 3.78 3.72
N LEU A 70 -6.83 4.04 4.82
CA LEU A 70 -8.09 3.33 5.11
C LEU A 70 -9.20 3.70 4.13
N SER A 71 -9.19 4.92 3.60
CA SER A 71 -10.13 5.32 2.54
C SER A 71 -9.87 4.56 1.24
N ILE A 72 -8.61 4.38 0.86
CA ILE A 72 -8.21 3.62 -0.33
C ILE A 72 -8.67 2.17 -0.20
N VAL A 73 -8.33 1.50 0.90
CA VAL A 73 -8.57 0.05 1.03
C VAL A 73 -10.01 -0.32 1.38
N THR A 74 -10.85 0.65 1.77
CA THR A 74 -12.30 0.46 1.96
C THR A 74 -13.12 1.05 0.81
N GLY A 75 -12.51 1.89 -0.03
CA GLY A 75 -13.18 2.62 -1.11
C GLY A 75 -14.22 3.63 -0.62
N ARG A 76 -14.07 4.12 0.62
CA ARG A 76 -15.04 4.99 1.31
C ARG A 76 -14.34 6.06 2.17
N PRO A 77 -15.01 7.18 2.51
CA PRO A 77 -14.41 8.22 3.35
C PRO A 77 -14.41 7.83 4.85
N PRO A 78 -13.68 8.59 5.69
CA PRO A 78 -13.61 8.37 7.15
C PRO A 78 -14.97 8.31 7.85
N ALA A 79 -15.98 8.99 7.33
CA ALA A 79 -17.35 8.91 7.84
C ALA A 79 -17.93 7.48 7.83
N VAL A 80 -17.44 6.60 6.97
CA VAL A 80 -17.88 5.20 6.87
C VAL A 80 -16.94 4.26 7.62
N HIS A 81 -15.63 4.31 7.33
CA HIS A 81 -14.68 3.37 7.93
C HIS A 81 -14.24 3.76 9.36
N GLY A 82 -14.51 4.99 9.79
CA GLY A 82 -14.33 5.46 11.16
C GLY A 82 -12.93 5.94 11.53
N ILE A 83 -11.93 5.80 10.65
CA ILE A 83 -10.54 6.22 10.92
C ILE A 83 -10.31 7.63 10.37
N CYS A 84 -10.37 8.65 11.22
CA CYS A 84 -10.25 10.06 10.85
C CYS A 84 -8.98 10.75 11.36
N GLY A 85 -8.12 10.04 12.09
CA GLY A 85 -6.85 10.56 12.60
C GLY A 85 -5.99 9.47 13.24
N ASN A 86 -5.02 9.87 14.05
CA ASN A 86 -4.13 8.95 14.76
C ASN A 86 -4.62 8.60 16.17
N TYR A 87 -5.43 9.45 16.79
CA TYR A 87 -6.00 9.26 18.12
C TYR A 87 -7.40 9.88 18.19
N LEU A 88 -8.18 9.45 19.18
CA LEU A 88 -9.48 10.01 19.56
C LEU A 88 -9.58 10.12 21.08
N ILE A 89 -10.53 10.91 21.56
CA ILE A 89 -10.97 10.84 22.96
C ILE A 89 -12.06 9.78 23.02
N ASP A 90 -11.82 8.67 23.70
CA ASP A 90 -12.77 7.56 23.79
C ASP A 90 -13.96 8.01 24.66
N PRO A 91 -15.19 8.11 24.11
CA PRO A 91 -16.33 8.58 24.88
C PRO A 91 -16.70 7.66 26.06
N ALA A 92 -16.28 6.38 26.04
CA ALA A 92 -16.55 5.45 27.14
C ALA A 92 -15.63 5.66 28.35
N THR A 93 -14.39 6.13 28.13
CA THR A 93 -13.37 6.26 29.18
C THR A 93 -12.93 7.71 29.44
N GLY A 94 -13.22 8.62 28.51
CA GLY A 94 -12.73 10.00 28.50
C GLY A 94 -11.24 10.14 28.18
N GLN A 95 -10.55 9.06 27.79
CA GLN A 95 -9.09 9.06 27.59
C GLN A 95 -8.69 9.17 26.11
N GLU A 96 -7.57 9.84 25.87
CA GLU A 96 -6.91 9.83 24.57
C GLU A 96 -6.45 8.41 24.23
N THR A 97 -6.96 7.87 23.12
CA THR A 97 -6.69 6.50 22.67
C THR A 97 -6.27 6.50 21.21
N MET A 98 -5.24 5.72 20.89
CA MET A 98 -4.75 5.56 19.52
C MET A 98 -5.80 4.87 18.63
N MET A 99 -5.97 5.38 17.42
CA MET A 99 -6.85 4.84 16.37
C MET A 99 -6.14 3.81 15.47
N ASN A 100 -5.10 3.16 15.98
CA ASN A 100 -4.29 2.17 15.25
C ASN A 100 -4.68 0.71 15.55
N ASP A 101 -5.61 0.49 16.48
CA ASP A 101 -6.19 -0.81 16.75
C ASP A 101 -7.30 -1.13 15.73
N PRO A 102 -7.27 -2.29 15.05
CA PRO A 102 -8.31 -2.73 14.12
C PRO A 102 -9.73 -2.67 14.67
N LYS A 103 -9.95 -2.72 15.99
CA LYS A 103 -11.29 -2.55 16.59
C LYS A 103 -11.98 -1.26 16.19
N TRP A 104 -11.21 -0.20 15.89
CA TRP A 104 -11.75 1.11 15.48
C TRP A 104 -12.21 1.16 14.03
N LEU A 105 -11.78 0.21 13.18
CA LEU A 105 -12.18 0.14 11.79
C LEU A 105 -13.63 -0.40 11.69
N ARG A 106 -14.55 0.44 11.19
CA ARG A 106 -16.00 0.18 11.16
C ARG A 106 -16.52 -0.39 9.84
N ALA A 107 -15.67 -0.53 8.83
CA ALA A 107 -16.02 -1.05 7.52
C ALA A 107 -15.08 -2.19 7.10
N PRO A 108 -15.56 -3.22 6.38
CA PRO A 108 -14.70 -4.23 5.81
C PRO A 108 -13.75 -3.62 4.76
N THR A 109 -12.54 -4.17 4.68
CA THR A 109 -11.60 -3.86 3.61
C THR A 109 -12.02 -4.56 2.32
N ILE A 110 -11.67 -3.95 1.18
CA ILE A 110 -11.79 -4.57 -0.15
C ILE A 110 -11.01 -5.89 -0.16
N PHE A 111 -9.84 -5.91 0.49
CA PHE A 111 -8.97 -7.08 0.63
C PHE A 111 -9.68 -8.29 1.24
N ALA A 112 -10.30 -8.12 2.42
CA ALA A 112 -11.01 -9.22 3.09
C ALA A 112 -12.20 -9.72 2.27
N ALA A 113 -12.93 -8.81 1.60
CA ALA A 113 -14.06 -9.20 0.76
C ALA A 113 -13.62 -9.96 -0.50
N PHE A 114 -12.55 -9.54 -1.16
CA PHE A 114 -11.98 -10.26 -2.30
C PHE A 114 -11.41 -11.61 -1.90
N GLN A 115 -10.68 -11.69 -0.78
CA GLN A 115 -10.17 -12.96 -0.27
C GLN A 115 -11.32 -13.94 0.03
N LYS A 116 -12.38 -13.47 0.71
CA LYS A 116 -13.59 -14.28 0.94
C LYS A 116 -14.24 -14.76 -0.35
N ALA A 117 -14.12 -13.99 -1.43
CA ALA A 117 -14.56 -14.38 -2.76
C ALA A 117 -13.56 -15.29 -3.49
N GLY A 118 -12.45 -15.71 -2.86
CA GLY A 118 -11.45 -16.63 -3.38
C GLY A 118 -10.23 -15.98 -4.04
N ALA A 119 -9.98 -14.69 -3.80
CA ALA A 119 -8.84 -13.98 -4.37
C ALA A 119 -7.56 -14.26 -3.57
N ARG A 120 -6.42 -14.22 -4.24
CA ARG A 120 -5.12 -14.10 -3.58
C ARG A 120 -4.79 -12.64 -3.31
N VAL A 121 -4.40 -12.31 -2.08
CA VAL A 121 -4.21 -10.92 -1.65
C VAL A 121 -2.85 -10.71 -0.98
N ALA A 122 -2.13 -9.66 -1.38
CA ALA A 122 -0.88 -9.25 -0.75
C ALA A 122 -0.99 -7.81 -0.22
N VAL A 123 -0.58 -7.58 1.03
CA VAL A 123 -0.52 -6.24 1.64
C VAL A 123 0.86 -6.04 2.25
N VAL A 124 1.61 -5.07 1.76
CA VAL A 124 2.93 -4.72 2.30
C VAL A 124 2.93 -3.25 2.67
N THR A 125 3.26 -2.94 3.93
CA THR A 125 3.38 -1.56 4.40
C THR A 125 4.79 -1.27 4.89
N ALA A 126 5.19 -0.01 4.92
CA ALA A 126 6.42 0.38 5.58
C ALA A 126 6.30 0.21 7.11
N LYS A 127 5.19 0.70 7.71
CA LYS A 127 4.94 0.71 9.16
C LYS A 127 3.98 -0.39 9.59
N ASP A 128 4.27 -1.01 10.73
CA ASP A 128 3.54 -2.18 11.23
C ASP A 128 2.15 -1.85 11.80
N LYS A 129 2.00 -0.66 12.40
CA LYS A 129 0.71 -0.18 12.91
C LYS A 129 -0.34 -0.10 11.81
N LEU A 130 0.05 0.34 10.61
CA LEU A 130 -0.85 0.42 9.47
C LEU A 130 -1.21 -0.98 8.95
N ARG A 131 -0.24 -1.91 8.92
CA ARG A 131 -0.46 -3.30 8.50
C ARG A 131 -1.56 -4.00 9.29
N LEU A 132 -1.63 -3.77 10.61
CA LEU A 132 -2.73 -4.30 11.45
C LEU A 132 -4.10 -3.83 10.96
N LEU A 133 -4.26 -2.54 10.69
CA LEU A 133 -5.51 -1.96 10.21
C LEU A 133 -5.90 -2.49 8.83
N LEU A 134 -4.96 -2.49 7.89
CA LEU A 134 -5.21 -2.92 6.50
C LEU A 134 -5.47 -4.42 6.39
N GLY A 135 -4.85 -5.22 7.26
CA GLY A 135 -5.02 -6.67 7.30
C GLY A 135 -6.29 -7.14 7.99
N LYS A 136 -7.13 -6.23 8.54
CA LYS A 136 -8.34 -6.63 9.27
C LYS A 136 -9.26 -7.48 8.39
N GLY A 137 -9.56 -8.69 8.86
CA GLY A 137 -10.45 -9.63 8.21
C GLY A 137 -9.78 -10.56 7.20
N LEU A 138 -8.47 -10.40 6.95
CA LEU A 138 -7.70 -11.40 6.20
C LEU A 138 -7.51 -12.66 7.05
N VAL A 139 -7.47 -13.81 6.39
CA VAL A 139 -7.14 -15.12 6.99
C VAL A 139 -5.88 -15.66 6.34
N PHE A 140 -4.90 -16.13 7.11
CA PHE A 140 -3.61 -16.56 6.56
C PHE A 140 -3.56 -18.06 6.25
N ASP A 141 -4.48 -18.51 5.38
CA ASP A 141 -4.64 -19.91 4.94
C ASP A 141 -3.85 -20.27 3.67
N GLY A 142 -2.88 -19.42 3.30
CA GLY A 142 -2.12 -19.51 2.04
C GLY A 142 -2.67 -18.67 0.89
N THR A 143 -3.85 -18.05 1.06
CA THR A 143 -4.41 -17.11 0.05
C THR A 143 -4.11 -15.64 0.33
N ALA A 144 -3.61 -15.29 1.52
CA ALA A 144 -3.23 -13.92 1.85
C ALA A 144 -1.82 -13.82 2.45
N VAL A 145 -1.16 -12.70 2.16
CA VAL A 145 0.09 -12.26 2.81
C VAL A 145 -0.10 -10.83 3.30
N ALA A 146 0.24 -10.54 4.56
CA ALA A 146 0.23 -9.19 5.10
C ALA A 146 1.37 -8.97 6.10
N PHE A 147 2.35 -8.14 5.78
CA PHE A 147 3.47 -7.81 6.68
C PHE A 147 3.97 -6.38 6.46
N SER A 148 4.86 -5.92 7.35
CA SER A 148 5.48 -4.61 7.24
C SER A 148 6.99 -4.71 7.10
N SER A 149 7.63 -3.75 6.43
CA SER A 149 9.09 -3.63 6.40
C SER A 149 9.67 -3.48 7.81
N GLU A 150 9.01 -2.68 8.67
CA GLU A 150 9.42 -2.39 10.06
C GLU A 150 9.55 -3.65 10.93
N LYS A 151 8.74 -4.68 10.68
CA LYS A 151 8.74 -5.94 11.43
C LYS A 151 8.87 -7.16 10.52
N ALA A 152 9.60 -7.01 9.41
CA ALA A 152 9.78 -8.07 8.43
C ALA A 152 10.45 -9.32 9.02
N ASP A 153 11.34 -9.16 10.00
CA ASP A 153 11.99 -10.23 10.76
C ASP A 153 11.06 -11.00 11.71
N LYS A 154 9.89 -10.43 12.04
CA LYS A 154 8.93 -11.00 12.99
C LYS A 154 7.73 -11.63 12.31
N ALA A 155 7.68 -11.63 10.97
CA ALA A 155 6.55 -12.18 10.25
C ALA A 155 6.50 -13.71 10.37
N THR A 156 5.31 -14.24 10.66
CA THR A 156 5.06 -15.68 10.79
C THR A 156 4.03 -16.14 9.78
N ARG A 157 4.05 -17.44 9.45
CA ARG A 157 3.00 -18.01 8.58
C ARG A 157 1.60 -17.82 9.17
N GLU A 158 1.47 -17.95 10.48
CA GLU A 158 0.20 -17.84 11.20
C GLU A 158 -0.37 -16.41 11.18
N ASP A 159 0.45 -15.39 11.45
CA ASP A 159 -0.02 -14.01 11.62
C ASP A 159 0.13 -13.15 10.36
N ASN A 160 0.88 -13.63 9.36
CA ASN A 160 1.24 -12.83 8.18
C ASN A 160 1.10 -13.59 6.86
N GLY A 161 0.87 -14.90 6.88
CA GLY A 161 0.83 -15.74 5.68
C GLY A 161 2.18 -15.98 5.02
N ILE A 162 3.27 -15.53 5.64
CA ILE A 162 4.64 -15.66 5.15
C ILE A 162 5.62 -15.76 6.31
N GLU A 163 6.68 -16.55 6.12
CA GLU A 163 7.83 -16.59 7.02
C GLU A 163 9.05 -15.93 6.37
N ASN A 164 9.86 -15.24 7.18
CA ASN A 164 11.11 -14.62 6.78
C ASN A 164 11.07 -13.75 5.48
N PRO A 165 10.22 -12.72 5.41
CA PRO A 165 10.23 -11.72 4.32
C PRO A 165 11.62 -11.16 3.98
N CYS A 166 12.49 -10.97 4.98
CA CYS A 166 13.86 -10.50 4.75
C CYS A 166 14.63 -11.39 3.78
N ALA A 167 14.50 -12.72 3.89
CA ALA A 167 15.12 -13.66 2.97
C ALA A 167 14.47 -13.64 1.58
N LEU A 168 13.15 -13.48 1.49
CA LEU A 168 12.45 -13.33 0.21
C LEU A 168 12.95 -12.11 -0.56
N VAL A 169 13.10 -10.99 0.14
CA VAL A 169 13.51 -9.70 -0.43
C VAL A 169 15.01 -9.64 -0.67
N GLY A 170 15.81 -10.32 0.16
CA GLY A 170 17.28 -10.22 0.16
C GLY A 170 17.79 -8.96 0.87
N MET A 171 17.02 -8.43 1.82
CA MET A 171 17.33 -7.22 2.57
C MET A 171 17.21 -7.49 4.08
N ALA A 172 18.07 -6.86 4.88
CA ALA A 172 17.87 -6.78 6.33
C ALA A 172 16.68 -5.85 6.64
N VAL A 173 16.18 -5.90 7.88
CA VAL A 173 15.16 -4.95 8.36
C VAL A 173 15.71 -3.52 8.24
N PRO A 174 15.08 -2.63 7.45
CA PRO A 174 15.56 -1.26 7.30
C PRO A 174 15.34 -0.42 8.54
N ASP A 175 16.09 0.67 8.68
CA ASP A 175 15.83 1.66 9.73
C ASP A 175 14.45 2.33 9.51
N VAL A 176 13.76 2.60 10.62
CA VAL A 176 12.39 3.14 10.62
C VAL A 176 12.33 4.55 9.99
N TYR A 177 13.42 5.31 10.04
CA TYR A 177 13.58 6.65 9.48
C TYR A 177 14.54 6.63 8.28
N SER A 178 14.19 5.83 7.28
CA SER A 178 15.01 5.62 6.08
C SER A 178 14.18 5.52 4.81
N ALA A 179 14.82 5.76 3.66
CA ALA A 179 14.20 5.52 2.35
C ALA A 179 14.08 4.01 2.08
N GLU A 180 15.01 3.24 2.64
CA GLU A 180 15.13 1.80 2.52
C GLU A 180 13.92 1.08 3.11
N LEU A 181 13.24 1.67 4.11
CA LEU A 181 11.98 1.13 4.64
C LEU A 181 10.89 1.03 3.56
N SER A 182 10.81 2.04 2.69
CA SER A 182 9.90 2.08 1.54
C SER A 182 10.44 1.28 0.36
N GLU A 183 11.76 1.26 0.13
CA GLU A 183 12.37 0.38 -0.87
C GLU A 183 12.03 -1.09 -0.62
N PHE A 184 12.09 -1.53 0.65
CA PHE A 184 11.72 -2.88 1.03
C PHE A 184 10.27 -3.22 0.65
N VAL A 185 9.33 -2.26 0.74
CA VAL A 185 7.94 -2.45 0.32
C VAL A 185 7.87 -2.75 -1.18
N PHE A 186 8.58 -1.99 -2.00
CA PHE A 186 8.60 -2.19 -3.45
C PHE A 186 9.29 -3.50 -3.85
N ALA A 187 10.43 -3.80 -3.23
CA ALA A 187 11.16 -5.03 -3.47
C ALA A 187 10.32 -6.27 -3.08
N ALA A 188 9.66 -6.23 -1.92
CA ALA A 188 8.68 -7.23 -1.51
C ALA A 188 7.54 -7.38 -2.52
N GLY A 189 6.98 -6.27 -3.00
CA GLY A 189 5.92 -6.26 -4.01
C GLY A 189 6.32 -7.00 -5.28
N VAL A 190 7.51 -6.73 -5.82
CA VAL A 190 8.03 -7.44 -7.01
C VAL A 190 8.18 -8.94 -6.76
N LYS A 191 8.75 -9.33 -5.61
CA LYS A 191 8.94 -10.75 -5.28
C LYS A 191 7.61 -11.48 -5.07
N LEU A 192 6.65 -10.87 -4.41
CA LEU A 192 5.30 -11.41 -4.23
C LEU A 192 4.53 -11.51 -5.55
N LEU A 193 4.66 -10.52 -6.44
CA LEU A 193 4.07 -10.58 -7.77
C LEU A 193 4.59 -11.81 -8.55
N ALA A 194 5.90 -12.06 -8.49
CA ALA A 194 6.51 -13.19 -9.19
C ALA A 194 6.15 -14.55 -8.56
N SER A 195 6.15 -14.65 -7.23
CA SER A 195 5.99 -15.91 -6.50
C SER A 195 4.54 -16.26 -6.18
N MET A 196 3.80 -15.33 -5.58
CA MET A 196 2.42 -15.53 -5.12
C MET A 196 1.41 -15.24 -6.23
N ARG A 197 1.73 -14.34 -7.17
CA ARG A 197 0.81 -13.89 -8.24
C ARG A 197 -0.56 -13.45 -7.68
N PRO A 198 -0.60 -12.50 -6.72
CA PRO A 198 -1.86 -12.09 -6.10
C PRO A 198 -2.82 -11.48 -7.13
N ASP A 199 -4.12 -11.64 -6.93
CA ASP A 199 -5.13 -10.92 -7.70
C ASP A 199 -5.11 -9.44 -7.31
N LEU A 200 -4.97 -9.15 -6.02
CA LEU A 200 -4.86 -7.80 -5.46
C LEU A 200 -3.59 -7.65 -4.62
N MET A 201 -2.82 -6.60 -4.87
CA MET A 201 -1.68 -6.21 -4.05
C MET A 201 -1.76 -4.74 -3.65
N TYR A 202 -1.49 -4.44 -2.39
CA TYR A 202 -1.39 -3.09 -1.88
C TYR A 202 -0.02 -2.82 -1.27
N LEU A 203 0.64 -1.78 -1.76
CA LEU A 203 1.97 -1.36 -1.34
C LEU A 203 1.89 0.05 -0.76
N SER A 204 2.13 0.22 0.54
CA SER A 204 2.10 1.54 1.19
C SER A 204 3.46 1.90 1.76
N THR A 205 4.00 3.04 1.34
CA THR A 205 5.28 3.57 1.82
C THR A 205 5.10 4.46 3.06
N THR A 206 6.17 5.18 3.44
CA THR A 206 6.16 6.30 4.40
C THR A 206 6.68 7.56 3.71
N ASP A 207 6.19 8.71 4.18
CA ASP A 207 6.53 10.07 3.76
C ASP A 207 7.84 10.61 4.36
N TYR A 208 8.71 9.77 4.92
CA TYR A 208 9.96 10.19 5.56
C TYR A 208 10.85 11.05 4.66
N VAL A 209 10.98 10.68 3.38
CA VAL A 209 11.78 11.43 2.41
C VAL A 209 11.12 12.78 2.11
N GLN A 210 9.80 12.77 1.92
CA GLN A 210 8.99 13.91 1.52
C GLN A 210 8.90 14.96 2.64
N HIS A 211 8.96 14.53 3.91
CA HIS A 211 9.09 15.43 5.05
C HIS A 211 10.45 16.14 5.14
N LYS A 212 11.49 15.59 4.51
CA LYS A 212 12.87 16.09 4.62
C LYS A 212 13.38 16.82 3.37
N TYR A 213 12.88 16.45 2.20
CA TYR A 213 13.48 16.81 0.93
C TYR A 213 12.40 17.31 0.00
N ALA A 214 12.45 18.58 -0.41
CA ALA A 214 11.51 19.15 -1.38
C ALA A 214 11.66 18.52 -2.77
N PRO A 215 10.64 18.63 -3.65
CA PRO A 215 10.72 18.18 -5.04
C PRO A 215 11.96 18.71 -5.76
N GLY A 216 12.60 17.85 -6.56
CA GLY A 216 13.80 18.18 -7.34
C GLY A 216 15.13 18.15 -6.57
N SER A 217 15.12 18.03 -5.25
CA SER A 217 16.35 17.81 -4.48
C SER A 217 16.95 16.42 -4.72
N ASP A 218 18.26 16.26 -4.51
CA ASP A 218 18.95 14.98 -4.73
C ASP A 218 18.35 13.82 -3.91
N GLY A 219 17.97 14.08 -2.65
CA GLY A 219 17.36 13.08 -1.77
C GLY A 219 16.01 12.60 -2.30
N ALA A 220 15.15 13.53 -2.73
CA ALA A 220 13.87 13.21 -3.34
C ALA A 220 14.07 12.47 -4.68
N ASN A 221 14.86 13.03 -5.58
CA ASN A 221 15.13 12.46 -6.90
C ASN A 221 15.68 11.03 -6.83
N ARG A 222 16.58 10.74 -5.88
CA ARG A 222 17.08 9.37 -5.64
C ARG A 222 15.98 8.41 -5.20
N PHE A 223 15.06 8.86 -4.34
CA PHE A 223 13.93 8.05 -3.88
C PHE A 223 12.99 7.68 -5.05
N TYR A 224 12.60 8.67 -5.86
CA TYR A 224 11.70 8.42 -6.99
C TYR A 224 12.37 7.63 -8.12
N ALA A 225 13.68 7.82 -8.34
CA ALA A 225 14.46 6.96 -9.25
C ALA A 225 14.55 5.51 -8.75
N MET A 226 14.62 5.29 -7.43
CA MET A 226 14.55 3.96 -6.84
C MET A 226 13.18 3.33 -7.06
N MET A 227 12.10 4.05 -6.74
CA MET A 227 10.73 3.61 -6.96
C MET A 227 10.49 3.23 -8.43
N ASP A 228 10.97 4.04 -9.38
CA ASP A 228 10.77 3.81 -10.82
C ASP A 228 11.32 2.47 -11.32
N ARG A 229 12.44 1.98 -10.76
CA ARG A 229 12.98 0.66 -11.12
C ARG A 229 11.99 -0.45 -10.80
N TYR A 230 11.42 -0.43 -9.59
CA TYR A 230 10.43 -1.41 -9.17
C TYR A 230 9.09 -1.26 -9.93
N LEU A 231 8.69 -0.04 -10.30
CA LEU A 231 7.55 0.15 -11.21
C LEU A 231 7.78 -0.54 -12.56
N GLY A 232 8.99 -0.45 -13.10
CA GLY A 232 9.38 -1.16 -14.31
C GLY A 232 9.25 -2.68 -14.18
N GLU A 233 9.71 -3.23 -13.05
CA GLU A 233 9.62 -4.68 -12.77
C GLU A 233 8.18 -5.16 -12.55
N LEU A 234 7.36 -4.40 -11.82
CA LEU A 234 5.94 -4.71 -11.63
C LEU A 234 5.19 -4.70 -12.97
N ASP A 235 5.48 -3.71 -13.82
CA ASP A 235 4.86 -3.58 -15.14
C ASP A 235 5.29 -4.73 -16.08
N ALA A 236 6.57 -5.08 -16.07
CA ALA A 236 7.10 -6.23 -16.80
C ALA A 236 6.52 -7.55 -16.30
N GLY A 237 6.16 -7.64 -15.01
CA GLY A 237 5.44 -8.76 -14.41
C GLY A 237 3.98 -8.90 -14.88
N GLY A 238 3.49 -7.97 -15.71
CA GLY A 238 2.14 -7.98 -16.28
C GLY A 238 1.06 -7.49 -15.33
N ALA A 239 1.43 -6.72 -14.29
CA ALA A 239 0.48 -6.12 -13.37
C ALA A 239 -0.22 -4.90 -14.00
N THR A 240 -1.49 -4.70 -13.64
CA THR A 240 -2.12 -3.38 -13.73
C THR A 240 -1.69 -2.59 -12.51
N ILE A 241 -1.14 -1.38 -12.69
CA ILE A 241 -0.60 -0.56 -11.61
C ILE A 241 -1.43 0.72 -11.46
N VAL A 242 -1.81 1.03 -10.22
CA VAL A 242 -2.37 2.32 -9.81
C VAL A 242 -1.43 2.91 -8.77
N ILE A 243 -1.05 4.18 -8.93
CA ILE A 243 -0.12 4.91 -8.06
C ILE A 243 -0.84 6.15 -7.52
#